data_AF-A0A933GPB0-F1
#
_entry.id   AF-A0A933GPB0-F1
#
_cell.length_a   1.000
_cell.length_b   1.000
_cell.length_c   1.000
_cell.angle_alpha   90.00
_cell.angle_beta   90.00
_cell.angle_gamma   90.00
#
_symmetry.space_group_name_H-M   'P 1'
#
loop_
_entity.id
_entity.type
_entity.pdbx_description
1 polymer ?
#
loop_
_entity_poly.entity_id
_entity_poly.type
_entity_poly.pdbx_seq_one_letter_code
_entity_poly.pdbx_strand_id
1 'polypeptide(L)'
;MAKSALTTIRFTPQEAKELKVYLQRNPAFASISSLGRVATMEFIRSKTSLPLTPVQGGGSQRPWFLWDYNLSEAQVQELLHHAPFAQKKWLIARLLERLRPPEIFQYLSPEQMRAALPHLRMDEKVKRHWQEAVELWTSPARKS
;
A
#
# COMPACT_ATOMS: atom_id res chain seq x y z
N MET A 1 29.18 3.95 -27.56
CA MET A 1 29.11 2.96 -26.47
C MET A 1 28.25 3.54 -25.35
N ALA A 2 27.13 2.90 -25.00
CA ALA A 2 26.27 3.39 -23.92
C ALA A 2 26.94 3.12 -22.56
N LYS A 3 27.08 4.15 -21.72
CA LYS A 3 27.65 4.02 -20.38
C LYS A 3 26.63 3.32 -19.47
N SER A 4 27.04 2.24 -18.81
CA SER A 4 26.21 1.60 -17.78
C SER A 4 26.10 2.52 -16.56
N ALA A 5 24.89 2.97 -16.23
CA ALA A 5 24.64 3.69 -14.99
C ALA A 5 24.59 2.70 -13.82
N LEU A 6 25.42 2.93 -12.79
CA LEU A 6 25.37 2.18 -11.55
C LEU A 6 24.35 2.83 -10.62
N THR A 7 23.40 2.04 -10.13
CA THR A 7 22.40 2.49 -9.16
C THR A 7 22.47 1.63 -7.91
N THR A 8 22.66 2.27 -6.76
CA THR A 8 22.71 1.60 -5.45
C THR A 8 21.33 1.56 -4.84
N ILE A 9 20.83 0.35 -4.56
CA ILE A 9 19.58 0.12 -3.85
C ILE A 9 19.93 -0.42 -2.46
N ARG A 10 19.37 0.18 -1.42
CA ARG A 10 19.56 -0.27 -0.04
C ARG A 10 18.40 -1.17 0.36
N PHE A 11 18.73 -2.35 0.88
CA PHE A 11 17.76 -3.29 1.44
C PHE A 11 17.90 -3.30 2.96
N THR A 12 16.79 -3.50 3.64
CA THR A 12 16.79 -3.88 5.05
C THR A 12 17.41 -5.29 5.22
N PRO A 13 17.89 -5.64 6.42
CA PRO A 13 18.42 -6.99 6.68
C PRO A 13 17.41 -8.11 6.38
N GLN A 14 16.13 -7.86 6.61
CA GLN A 14 15.05 -8.81 6.34
C GLN A 14 14.83 -9.00 4.83
N GLU A 15 14.68 -7.91 4.07
CA GLU A 15 14.54 -7.98 2.61
C GLU A 15 15.74 -8.68 1.96
N ALA A 16 16.96 -8.39 2.42
CA ALA A 16 18.16 -9.05 1.93
C ALA A 16 18.15 -10.57 2.22
N LYS A 17 17.61 -11.00 3.36
CA LYS A 17 17.45 -12.42 3.70
C LYS A 17 16.42 -13.09 2.80
N GLU A 18 15.27 -12.46 2.58
CA GLU A 18 14.22 -12.98 1.70
C GLU A 18 14.69 -13.10 0.26
N LEU A 19 15.40 -12.10 -0.26
CA LEU A 19 16.02 -12.13 -1.59
C LEU A 19 17.03 -13.28 -1.74
N LYS A 20 17.85 -13.53 -0.71
CA LYS A 20 18.78 -14.67 -0.72
C LYS A 20 18.05 -16.01 -0.76
N VAL A 21 17.01 -16.18 0.04
CA VAL A 21 16.18 -17.40 0.04
C VAL A 21 15.52 -17.61 -1.32
N TYR A 22 15.02 -16.53 -1.93
CA TYR A 22 14.40 -16.59 -3.25
C TYR A 22 15.40 -17.04 -4.32
N LEU A 23 16.61 -16.48 -4.35
CA LEU A 23 17.65 -16.86 -5.32
C LEU A 23 18.11 -18.32 -5.15
N GLN A 24 18.21 -18.81 -3.91
CA GLN A 24 18.55 -20.22 -3.65
C GLN A 24 17.50 -21.19 -4.20
N ARG A 25 16.22 -20.77 -4.24
CA ARG A 25 15.11 -21.60 -4.71
C ARG A 25 14.84 -21.46 -6.21
N ASN A 26 15.37 -20.41 -6.84
CA ASN A 26 15.07 -20.07 -8.24
C ASN A 26 16.37 -19.89 -9.03
N PRO A 27 16.92 -20.96 -9.63
CA PRO A 27 18.19 -20.91 -10.35
C PRO A 27 18.13 -20.08 -11.65
N ALA A 28 16.95 -19.60 -12.05
CA ALA A 28 16.75 -18.71 -13.19
C ALA A 28 17.48 -17.36 -13.03
N PHE A 29 17.84 -16.96 -11.80
CA PHE A 29 18.53 -15.72 -11.52
C PHE A 29 19.87 -15.99 -10.83
N ALA A 30 20.96 -15.55 -11.46
CA ALA A 30 22.32 -15.73 -10.94
C ALA A 30 22.67 -14.74 -9.81
N SER A 31 21.93 -13.63 -9.69
CA SER A 31 22.22 -12.59 -8.69
C SER A 31 21.03 -11.67 -8.43
N ILE A 32 21.08 -10.94 -7.32
CA ILE A 32 20.11 -9.87 -6.97
C ILE A 32 20.04 -8.82 -8.08
N SER A 33 21.17 -8.51 -8.73
CA SER A 33 21.22 -7.54 -9.84
C SER A 33 20.45 -8.02 -11.07
N SER A 34 20.55 -9.32 -11.41
CA SER A 34 19.79 -9.90 -12.53
C SER A 34 18.28 -9.93 -12.26
N LEU A 35 17.90 -10.32 -11.03
CA LEU A 35 16.52 -10.30 -10.56
C LEU A 35 15.95 -8.87 -10.55
N GLY A 36 16.71 -7.91 -10.00
CA GLY A 36 16.32 -6.51 -9.93
C GLY A 36 16.09 -5.91 -11.32
N ARG A 37 16.95 -6.22 -12.30
CA ARG A 37 16.75 -5.76 -13.68
C ARG A 37 15.46 -6.32 -14.29
N VAL A 38 15.21 -7.62 -14.14
CA VAL A 38 14.01 -8.26 -14.70
C VAL A 38 12.75 -7.74 -14.01
N ALA A 39 12.75 -7.65 -12.67
CA ALA A 39 11.64 -7.11 -11.91
C ALA A 39 11.31 -5.66 -12.31
N THR A 40 12.33 -4.81 -12.47
CA THR A 40 12.14 -3.43 -12.95
C THR A 40 11.57 -3.39 -14.37
N MET A 41 12.08 -4.23 -15.28
CA MET A 41 11.58 -4.28 -16.66
C MET A 41 10.15 -4.78 -16.74
N GLU A 42 9.80 -5.82 -15.98
CA GLU A 42 8.43 -6.33 -15.90
C GLU A 42 7.49 -5.30 -15.28
N PHE A 43 7.92 -4.57 -14.25
CA PHE A 43 7.16 -3.46 -13.68
C PHE A 43 6.88 -2.34 -14.68
N ILE A 44 7.88 -1.97 -15.51
CA ILE A 44 7.72 -0.97 -16.58
C ILE A 44 6.77 -1.49 -17.65
N ARG A 45 6.92 -2.76 -18.06
CA ARG A 45 6.14 -3.39 -19.13
C ARG A 45 4.69 -3.66 -18.75
N SER A 46 4.41 -3.95 -17.49
CA SER A 46 3.05 -4.21 -17.00
C SER A 46 2.14 -3.00 -17.12
N LYS A 47 2.64 -1.84 -17.60
CA LYS A 47 1.91 -0.57 -17.68
C LYS A 47 1.15 -0.33 -16.39
N THR A 48 1.74 -0.68 -15.26
CA THR A 48 1.20 -0.29 -13.96
C THR A 48 1.19 1.22 -14.01
N SER A 49 0.00 1.81 -14.08
CA SER A 49 -0.25 3.26 -14.10
C SER A 49 0.06 3.85 -12.73
N LEU A 50 1.21 3.49 -12.16
CA LEU A 50 1.80 4.09 -10.99
C LEU A 50 2.77 5.13 -11.55
N PRO A 51 2.40 6.43 -11.59
CA PRO A 51 3.40 7.47 -11.72
C PRO A 51 4.30 7.37 -10.48
N LEU A 52 5.42 6.66 -10.60
CA LEU A 52 6.44 6.62 -9.56
C LEU A 52 7.18 7.96 -9.57
N THR A 53 6.67 8.92 -8.81
CA THR A 53 7.42 10.16 -8.55
C THR A 53 8.65 9.80 -7.71
N PRO A 54 9.88 10.12 -8.15
CA PRO A 54 11.07 9.83 -7.36
C PRO A 54 11.02 10.59 -6.04
N VAL A 55 11.37 9.92 -4.94
CA VAL A 55 11.56 10.55 -3.63
C VAL A 55 12.73 11.52 -3.74
N GLN A 56 12.44 12.80 -3.96
CA GLN A 56 13.38 13.86 -3.64
C GLN A 56 13.36 14.03 -2.12
N GLY A 57 14.53 13.91 -1.49
CA GLY A 57 14.68 14.04 -0.05
C GLY A 57 14.08 15.37 0.42
N GLY A 58 13.11 15.30 1.34
CA GLY A 58 12.48 16.48 1.91
C GLY A 58 11.07 16.21 2.46
N GLY A 59 10.98 15.76 3.71
CA GLY A 59 9.86 16.11 4.59
C GLY A 59 8.44 15.67 4.24
N SER A 60 8.20 14.49 3.68
CA SER A 60 6.84 13.92 3.69
C SER A 60 6.69 12.99 4.89
N GLN A 61 5.97 13.46 5.92
CA GLN A 61 5.68 12.72 7.15
C GLN A 61 5.19 11.30 6.83
N ARG A 62 5.91 10.29 7.34
CA ARG A 62 5.41 8.91 7.36
C ARG A 62 4.13 8.90 8.20
N PRO A 63 3.02 8.34 7.70
CA PRO A 63 1.82 8.23 8.49
C PRO A 63 2.10 7.35 9.71
N TRP A 64 1.78 7.84 10.91
CA TRP A 64 2.13 7.16 12.16
C TRP A 64 1.52 5.75 12.26
N PHE A 65 0.39 5.51 11.60
CA PHE A 65 -0.33 4.23 11.57
C PHE A 65 0.32 3.18 10.64
N LEU A 66 1.30 3.57 9.82
CA LEU A 66 2.09 2.72 8.93
C LEU A 66 3.58 2.76 9.30
N TRP A 67 3.90 2.74 10.59
CA TRP A 67 5.27 2.77 11.08
C TRP A 67 6.14 1.59 10.60
N ASP A 68 5.51 0.45 10.31
CA ASP A 68 6.12 -0.78 9.80
C ASP A 68 6.33 -0.80 8.28
N TYR A 69 5.85 0.21 7.55
CA TYR A 69 6.01 0.34 6.11
C TYR A 69 6.72 1.64 5.72
N ASN A 70 7.53 1.59 4.67
CA ASN A 70 8.17 2.79 4.13
C ASN A 70 7.30 3.49 3.08
N LEU A 71 6.10 3.93 3.50
CA LEU A 71 5.16 4.68 2.67
C LEU A 71 5.01 6.11 3.19
N SER A 72 5.01 7.09 2.28
CA SER A 72 4.60 8.46 2.57
C SER A 72 3.09 8.62 2.50
N GLU A 73 2.56 9.67 3.12
CA GLU A 73 1.16 10.06 3.06
C GLU A 73 0.60 10.10 1.61
N ALA A 74 1.33 10.75 0.71
CA ALA A 74 0.95 10.83 -0.70
C ALA A 74 0.89 9.43 -1.37
N GLN A 75 1.84 8.54 -1.05
CA GLN A 75 1.84 7.18 -1.58
C GLN A 75 0.66 6.35 -1.07
N VAL A 76 0.24 6.57 0.19
CA VAL A 76 -0.96 5.94 0.74
C VAL A 76 -2.19 6.40 -0.04
N GLN A 77 -2.36 7.70 -0.26
CA GLN A 77 -3.47 8.23 -1.04
C GLN A 77 -3.48 7.68 -2.47
N GLU A 78 -2.34 7.70 -3.16
CA GLU A 78 -2.19 7.15 -4.50
C GLU A 78 -2.59 5.67 -4.57
N LEU A 79 -2.15 4.84 -3.62
CA LEU A 79 -2.53 3.43 -3.55
C LEU A 79 -4.03 3.26 -3.33
N LEU A 80 -4.65 4.08 -2.48
CA LEU A 80 -6.09 4.01 -2.23
C LEU A 80 -6.91 4.42 -3.46
N HIS A 81 -6.44 5.39 -4.23
CA HIS A 81 -7.14 5.87 -5.43
C HIS A 81 -6.94 4.94 -6.64
N HIS A 82 -5.70 4.56 -6.94
CA HIS A 82 -5.36 3.95 -8.23
C HIS A 82 -5.11 2.44 -8.18
N ALA A 83 -4.76 1.88 -7.02
CA ALA A 83 -4.47 0.45 -6.98
C ALA A 83 -5.75 -0.40 -7.07
N PRO A 84 -5.68 -1.58 -7.71
CA PRO A 84 -6.77 -2.56 -7.70
C PRO A 84 -7.17 -2.93 -6.28
N PHE A 85 -8.47 -3.19 -6.06
CA PHE A 85 -8.99 -3.49 -4.72
C PHE A 85 -8.20 -4.60 -4.00
N ALA A 86 -7.85 -5.69 -4.71
CA ALA A 86 -7.06 -6.78 -4.15
C ALA A 86 -5.72 -6.33 -3.53
N GLN A 87 -5.10 -5.30 -4.10
CA GLN A 87 -3.81 -4.76 -3.65
C GLN A 87 -3.95 -3.71 -2.54
N LYS A 88 -5.03 -2.92 -2.51
CA LYS A 88 -5.27 -1.92 -1.44
C LYS A 88 -6.13 -2.42 -0.28
N LYS A 89 -6.68 -3.62 -0.37
CA LYS A 89 -7.55 -4.23 0.65
C LYS A 89 -6.88 -4.30 2.04
N TRP A 90 -5.62 -4.69 2.09
CA TRP A 90 -4.86 -4.78 3.36
C TRP A 90 -4.65 -3.39 3.96
N LEU A 91 -4.40 -2.38 3.12
CA LEU A 91 -4.20 -0.99 3.53
C LEU A 91 -5.49 -0.42 4.10
N ILE A 92 -6.62 -0.67 3.44
CA ILE A 92 -7.95 -0.27 3.94
C ILE A 92 -8.23 -0.92 5.31
N ALA A 93 -7.94 -2.22 5.48
CA ALA A 93 -8.09 -2.87 6.77
C ALA A 93 -7.23 -2.21 7.86
N ARG A 94 -5.96 -1.94 7.54
CA ARG A 94 -5.01 -1.29 8.44
C ARG A 94 -5.45 0.10 8.85
N LEU A 95 -6.02 0.86 7.91
CA LEU A 95 -6.54 2.20 8.18
C LEU A 95 -7.69 2.14 9.19
N LEU A 96 -8.67 1.25 8.97
CA LEU A 96 -9.81 1.08 9.86
C LEU A 96 -9.44 0.53 11.25
N GLU A 97 -8.37 -0.24 11.35
CA GLU A 97 -7.88 -0.74 12.65
C GLU A 97 -7.17 0.31 13.49
N ARG A 98 -6.61 1.35 12.85
CA ARG A 98 -5.66 2.27 13.51
C ARG A 98 -6.16 3.70 13.59
N LEU A 99 -6.93 4.16 12.61
CA LEU A 99 -7.41 5.54 12.55
C LEU A 99 -8.75 5.70 13.23
N ARG A 100 -8.98 6.89 13.80
CA ARG A 100 -10.29 7.27 14.34
C ARG A 100 -11.19 7.81 13.21
N PRO A 101 -12.52 7.87 13.43
CA PRO A 101 -13.46 8.39 12.43
C PRO A 101 -13.11 9.75 11.80
N PRO A 102 -12.61 10.77 12.54
CA PRO A 102 -12.25 12.04 11.89
C PRO A 102 -11.03 11.93 10.96
N GLU A 103 -10.14 10.97 11.24
CA GLU A 103 -8.89 10.78 10.51
C GLU A 103 -9.09 9.90 9.28
N ILE A 104 -9.98 8.89 9.36
CA ILE A 104 -10.24 7.97 8.23
C ILE A 104 -10.83 8.69 7.03
N PHE A 105 -11.61 9.76 7.24
CA PHE A 105 -12.24 10.51 6.15
C PHE A 105 -11.24 11.27 5.26
N GLN A 106 -9.99 11.41 5.71
CA GLN A 106 -8.91 11.94 4.87
C GLN A 106 -8.48 10.94 3.78
N TYR A 107 -8.85 9.66 3.93
CA TYR A 107 -8.40 8.56 3.07
C TYR A 107 -9.54 7.83 2.37
N LEU A 108 -10.69 7.68 3.03
CA LEU A 108 -11.81 6.86 2.56
C LEU A 108 -13.14 7.60 2.77
N SER A 109 -13.99 7.57 1.74
CA SER A 109 -15.38 7.99 1.87
C SER A 109 -16.23 6.93 2.59
N PRO A 110 -17.35 7.31 3.23
CA PRO A 110 -18.31 6.36 3.82
C PRO A 110 -18.75 5.24 2.86
N GLU A 111 -18.95 5.57 1.59
CA GLU A 111 -19.35 4.63 0.54
C GLU A 111 -18.23 3.65 0.20
N GLN A 112 -16.98 4.14 0.12
CA GLN A 112 -15.82 3.27 -0.09
C GLN A 112 -15.63 2.32 1.09
N MET A 113 -15.83 2.80 2.33
CA MET A 113 -15.80 1.95 3.52
C MET A 113 -16.92 0.90 3.48
N ARG A 114 -18.15 1.29 3.14
CA ARG A 114 -19.30 0.37 3.00
C ARG A 114 -19.01 -0.74 1.99
N ALA A 115 -18.44 -0.40 0.84
CA ALA A 115 -18.09 -1.38 -0.19
C ALA A 115 -16.93 -2.29 0.23
N ALA A 116 -15.94 -1.77 0.97
CA ALA A 116 -14.77 -2.54 1.36
C ALA A 116 -15.05 -3.51 2.52
N LEU A 117 -15.77 -3.05 3.56
CA LEU A 117 -15.97 -3.73 4.85
C LEU A 117 -16.32 -5.22 4.74
N PRO A 118 -17.31 -5.67 3.91
CA PRO A 118 -17.69 -7.07 3.81
C PRO A 118 -16.51 -7.98 3.46
N HIS A 119 -15.57 -7.48 2.66
CA HIS A 119 -14.45 -8.25 2.14
C HIS A 119 -13.25 -8.23 3.08
N LEU A 120 -13.15 -7.29 4.02
CA LEU A 120 -11.97 -7.14 4.88
C LEU A 120 -11.85 -8.30 5.87
N ARG A 121 -10.60 -8.73 6.09
CA ARG A 121 -10.21 -9.64 7.17
C ARG A 121 -9.67 -8.76 8.30
N MET A 122 -10.45 -8.60 9.34
CA MET A 122 -10.12 -7.83 10.55
C MET A 122 -10.94 -8.40 11.71
N ASP A 123 -10.67 -7.94 12.93
CA ASP A 123 -11.43 -8.34 14.11
C ASP A 123 -12.93 -8.03 13.96
N GLU A 124 -13.80 -9.00 14.29
CA GLU A 124 -15.25 -8.91 14.08
C GLU A 124 -15.88 -7.77 14.90
N LYS A 125 -15.35 -7.46 16.09
CA LYS A 125 -15.86 -6.35 16.91
C LYS A 125 -15.53 -5.01 16.25
N VAL A 126 -14.31 -4.87 15.73
CA VAL A 126 -13.89 -3.68 14.98
C VAL A 126 -14.71 -3.53 13.70
N LYS A 127 -14.89 -4.63 12.96
CA LYS A 127 -15.68 -4.67 11.73
C LYS A 127 -17.12 -4.22 11.97
N ARG A 128 -17.78 -4.76 13.00
CA ARG A 128 -19.16 -4.40 13.35
C ARG A 128 -19.27 -2.93 13.74
N HIS A 129 -18.33 -2.42 14.55
CA HIS A 129 -18.31 -1.00 14.92
C HIS A 129 -18.23 -0.08 13.70
N TRP A 130 -17.39 -0.41 12.72
CA TRP A 130 -17.30 0.35 11.48
C TRP A 130 -18.54 0.20 10.59
N GLN A 131 -19.16 -0.97 10.55
CA GLN A 131 -20.42 -1.17 9.82
C GLN A 131 -21.53 -0.28 10.41
N GLU A 132 -21.71 -0.29 11.73
CA GLU A 132 -22.67 0.57 12.43
C GLU A 132 -22.39 2.07 12.15
N ALA A 133 -21.11 2.48 12.25
CA ALA A 133 -20.72 3.86 12.00
C ALA A 133 -21.01 4.30 10.54
N VAL A 134 -20.67 3.45 9.57
CA VAL A 134 -20.92 3.72 8.15
C VAL A 134 -22.41 3.74 7.82
N GLU A 135 -23.23 2.90 8.45
CA GLU A 135 -24.69 2.94 8.31
C GLU A 135 -25.28 4.25 8.83
N LEU A 136 -24.76 4.78 9.94
CA LEU A 136 -25.17 6.09 10.46
C LEU A 136 -24.77 7.25 9.54
N TRP A 137 -23.58 7.18 8.92
CA TRP A 137 -23.10 8.23 8.01
C TRP A 137 -23.75 8.20 6.64
N THR A 138 -24.11 7.02 6.15
CA THR A 138 -24.71 6.83 4.81
C THR A 138 -26.23 6.83 4.85
N SER A 139 -26.84 6.71 6.03
CA SER A 139 -28.28 6.92 6.17
C SER A 139 -28.63 8.35 5.81
N PRO A 140 -29.48 8.59 4.79
CA PRO A 140 -30.00 9.92 4.53
C PRO A 140 -30.72 10.35 5.80
N ALA A 141 -30.21 11.41 6.45
CA ALA A 141 -30.69 11.84 7.75
C ALA A 141 -32.22 11.86 7.79
N ARG A 142 -32.76 11.16 8.79
CA ARG A 142 -34.11 11.37 9.30
C ARG A 142 -34.19 12.87 9.58
N LYS A 143 -34.87 13.62 8.70
CA LYS A 143 -35.19 15.03 8.91
C LYS A 143 -35.83 15.14 10.29
N SER A 144 -35.15 15.79 11.23
CA SER A 144 -35.76 16.36 12.44
C SER A 144 -35.86 17.86 12.23
#